data_AF-A0A183KE83-F1
#
_entry.id   AF-A0A183KE83-F1
#
_cell.length_a   1.000
_cell.length_b   1.000
_cell.length_c   1.000
_cell.angle_alpha   90.00
_cell.angle_beta   90.00
_cell.angle_gamma   90.00
#
_symmetry.space_group_name_H-M   'P 1'
#
loop_
_entity.id
_entity.type
_entity.pdbx_description
1 polymer ?
#
loop_
_entity_poly.entity_id
_entity_poly.type
_entity_poly.pdbx_seq_one_letter_code
_entity_poly.pdbx_strand_id
1 'polypeptide(L)'
;MDKLRLLFSQLTSLLPSSDFSDPDPCIRLREGVEAYVQKSNDENLLFDLNGTEVHEAFYLCCLNFLHACNDLYESNAANDSADIPIFSVFQEKQLSSCLQFVVAYGVYPLLETGVSLPLSMRLENYEKFICPRKEKDEERIEKLMKIIKCLLSLRESKSFQLQRLVSTTSFLGDLIASLFQSAFGMDSYLRSNDFTSERVSSLMAYIRESQKILWKLLLELPRHIAMKELMILQGGTQIRVKVSLFLNCNIYNYCFPLF
;
A
#
# COMPACT_ATOMS: atom_id res chain seq x y z
N MET A 1 -2.69 16.08 -22.22
CA MET A 1 -3.52 14.88 -22.46
C MET A 1 -2.74 13.65 -22.93
N ASP A 2 -1.72 13.78 -23.79
CA ASP A 2 -1.03 12.60 -24.36
C ASP A 2 -0.25 11.75 -23.35
N LYS A 3 0.37 12.37 -22.34
CA LYS A 3 1.07 11.64 -21.27
C LYS A 3 0.14 10.74 -20.44
N LEU A 4 -1.05 11.23 -20.11
CA LEU A 4 -2.03 10.43 -19.36
C LEU A 4 -2.51 9.22 -20.17
N ARG A 5 -2.75 9.41 -21.47
CA ARG A 5 -3.12 8.31 -22.38
C ARG A 5 -2.02 7.26 -22.47
N LEU A 6 -0.76 7.68 -22.52
CA LEU A 6 0.39 6.78 -22.51
C LEU A 6 0.46 5.96 -21.22
N LEU A 7 0.33 6.60 -20.05
CA LEU A 7 0.32 5.92 -18.75
C LEU A 7 -0.79 4.86 -18.68
N PHE A 8 -2.01 5.18 -19.09
CA PHE A 8 -3.10 4.20 -19.06
C PHE A 8 -2.97 3.10 -20.12
N SER A 9 -2.29 3.36 -21.24
CA SER A 9 -1.91 2.31 -22.20
C SER A 9 -0.90 1.32 -21.58
N GLN A 10 0.07 1.83 -20.82
CA GLN A 10 1.00 0.99 -20.04
C GLN A 10 0.26 0.17 -18.99
N LEU A 11 -0.61 0.81 -18.18
CA LEU A 11 -1.40 0.12 -17.17
C LEU A 11 -2.31 -0.98 -17.76
N THR A 12 -2.95 -0.71 -18.90
CA THR A 12 -3.80 -1.69 -19.58
C THR A 12 -3.01 -2.92 -20.03
N SER A 13 -1.71 -2.78 -20.26
CA SER A 13 -0.83 -3.90 -20.61
C SER A 13 -0.42 -4.72 -19.37
N LEU A 14 -0.29 -4.04 -18.23
CA LEU A 14 0.05 -4.64 -16.94
C LEU A 14 -1.13 -5.43 -16.35
N LEU A 15 -2.32 -4.83 -16.32
CA LEU A 15 -3.48 -5.43 -15.65
C LEU A 15 -3.99 -6.67 -16.41
N PRO A 16 -4.28 -7.79 -15.71
CA PRO A 16 -4.89 -8.95 -16.33
C PRO A 16 -6.34 -8.63 -16.76
N SER A 17 -6.81 -9.28 -17.82
CA SER A 17 -8.20 -9.19 -18.28
C SER A 17 -9.16 -9.80 -17.26
N SER A 18 -10.42 -9.36 -17.28
CA SER A 18 -11.49 -9.88 -16.41
C SER A 18 -11.71 -11.40 -16.57
N ASP A 19 -11.41 -11.94 -17.75
CA ASP A 19 -11.63 -13.34 -18.11
C ASP A 19 -10.46 -14.23 -17.67
N PHE A 20 -10.10 -14.11 -16.39
CA PHE A 20 -8.98 -14.83 -15.76
C PHE A 20 -9.27 -16.34 -15.72
N SER A 21 -8.83 -17.05 -16.76
CA SER A 21 -9.06 -18.47 -17.00
C SER A 21 -7.78 -19.30 -17.12
N ASP A 22 -6.62 -18.66 -17.02
CA ASP A 22 -5.32 -19.33 -17.14
C ASP A 22 -5.05 -20.26 -15.94
N PRO A 23 -4.48 -21.45 -16.19
CA PRO A 23 -4.19 -22.44 -15.14
C PRO A 23 -3.04 -22.03 -14.22
N ASP A 24 -2.15 -21.12 -14.65
CA ASP A 24 -1.08 -20.54 -13.82
C ASP A 24 -1.14 -19.00 -13.85
N PRO A 25 -1.56 -18.34 -12.75
CA PRO A 25 -1.63 -16.88 -12.68
C PRO A 25 -0.27 -16.19 -12.89
N CYS A 26 0.85 -16.86 -12.55
CA CYS A 26 2.19 -16.27 -12.62
C CYS A 26 2.62 -15.98 -14.06
N ILE A 27 2.20 -16.78 -15.03
CA ILE A 27 2.55 -16.59 -16.45
C ILE A 27 1.99 -15.25 -16.92
N ARG A 28 0.70 -15.00 -16.66
CA ARG A 28 0.04 -13.77 -17.10
C ARG A 28 0.60 -12.53 -16.41
N LEU A 29 0.93 -12.62 -15.12
CA LEU A 29 1.58 -11.52 -14.39
C LEU A 29 2.95 -11.19 -15.00
N ARG A 30 3.75 -12.21 -15.37
CA ARG A 30 5.04 -12.01 -16.02
C ARG A 30 4.89 -11.30 -17.35
N GLU A 31 3.98 -11.75 -18.21
CA GLU A 31 3.70 -11.09 -19.50
C GLU A 31 3.28 -9.63 -19.30
N GLY A 32 2.47 -9.35 -18.28
CA GLY A 32 2.05 -7.99 -17.92
C GLY A 32 3.24 -7.11 -17.48
N VAL A 33 4.13 -7.64 -16.64
CA VAL A 33 5.35 -6.95 -16.20
C VAL A 33 6.26 -6.65 -17.39
N GLU A 34 6.55 -7.65 -18.23
CA GLU A 34 7.40 -7.49 -19.41
C GLU A 34 6.84 -6.43 -20.37
N ALA A 35 5.54 -6.47 -20.65
CA ALA A 35 4.88 -5.49 -21.51
C ALA A 35 4.86 -4.08 -20.89
N TYR A 36 4.70 -3.96 -19.57
CA TYR A 36 4.75 -2.67 -18.88
C TYR A 36 6.15 -2.06 -18.95
N VAL A 37 7.18 -2.84 -18.62
CA VAL A 37 8.58 -2.40 -18.58
C VAL A 37 9.06 -1.97 -19.97
N GLN A 38 8.73 -2.73 -21.02
CA GLN A 38 9.04 -2.34 -22.40
C GLN A 38 8.42 -1.01 -22.81
N LYS A 39 7.24 -0.68 -22.29
CA LYS A 39 6.52 0.55 -22.62
C LYS A 39 6.88 1.72 -21.70
N SER A 40 7.32 1.48 -20.46
CA SER A 40 7.72 2.53 -19.52
C SER A 40 9.12 3.05 -19.82
N ASN A 41 10.04 2.18 -20.27
CA ASN A 41 11.44 2.50 -20.52
C ASN A 41 12.13 3.16 -19.30
N ASP A 42 11.76 2.74 -18.09
CA ASP A 42 12.28 3.24 -16.82
C ASP A 42 13.43 2.35 -16.33
N GLU A 43 14.65 2.87 -16.39
CA GLU A 43 15.87 2.15 -15.97
C GLU A 43 15.91 1.88 -14.46
N ASN A 44 15.31 2.75 -13.63
CA ASN A 44 15.28 2.55 -12.18
C ASN A 44 14.32 1.40 -11.83
N LEU A 45 13.20 1.30 -12.55
CA LEU A 45 12.28 0.18 -12.40
C LEU A 45 12.98 -1.13 -12.78
N LEU A 46 13.72 -1.18 -13.89
CA LEU A 46 14.47 -2.36 -14.30
C LEU A 46 15.46 -2.85 -13.23
N PHE A 47 16.12 -1.91 -12.54
CA PHE A 47 17.00 -2.23 -11.41
C PHE A 47 16.22 -2.83 -10.24
N ASP A 48 15.12 -2.19 -9.83
CA ASP A 48 14.25 -2.64 -8.73
C ASP A 48 13.60 -4.01 -8.99
N LEU A 49 13.40 -4.39 -10.25
CA LEU A 49 12.81 -5.67 -10.64
C LEU A 49 13.81 -6.83 -10.66
N ASN A 50 15.12 -6.54 -10.72
CA ASN A 50 16.13 -7.58 -10.90
C ASN A 50 16.21 -8.51 -9.69
N GLY A 51 16.04 -9.82 -9.92
CA GLY A 51 16.05 -10.84 -8.87
C GLY A 51 14.78 -10.91 -8.01
N THR A 52 13.72 -10.16 -8.35
CA THR A 52 12.44 -10.22 -7.65
C THR A 52 11.53 -11.34 -8.17
N GLU A 53 10.66 -11.86 -7.31
CA GLU A 53 9.63 -12.82 -7.71
C GLU A 53 8.53 -12.13 -8.56
N VAL A 54 7.81 -12.89 -9.39
CA VAL A 54 6.88 -12.33 -10.38
C VAL A 54 5.77 -11.48 -9.74
N HIS A 55 5.19 -11.90 -8.61
CA HIS A 55 4.17 -11.11 -7.91
C HIS A 55 4.74 -9.82 -7.30
N GLU A 56 6.01 -9.85 -6.90
CA GLU A 56 6.71 -8.71 -6.34
C GLU A 56 7.02 -7.68 -7.45
N ALA A 57 7.59 -8.17 -8.56
CA ALA A 57 7.77 -7.39 -9.77
C ALA A 57 6.46 -6.73 -10.23
N PHE A 58 5.35 -7.47 -10.16
CA PHE A 58 4.04 -6.98 -10.56
C PHE A 58 3.56 -5.80 -9.71
N TYR A 59 3.56 -5.92 -8.38
CA TYR A 59 3.12 -4.80 -7.55
C TYR A 59 4.09 -3.61 -7.62
N LEU A 60 5.39 -3.84 -7.83
CA LEU A 60 6.37 -2.75 -8.05
C LEU A 60 6.05 -1.96 -9.32
N CYS A 61 5.66 -2.64 -10.41
CA CYS A 61 5.16 -1.96 -11.61
C CYS A 61 3.87 -1.16 -11.32
N CYS A 62 2.95 -1.71 -10.52
CA CYS A 62 1.77 -0.98 -10.08
C CYS A 62 2.12 0.28 -9.27
N LEU A 63 3.08 0.20 -8.34
CA LEU A 63 3.55 1.36 -7.57
C LEU A 63 4.19 2.41 -8.46
N ASN A 64 5.05 2.01 -9.41
CA ASN A 64 5.66 2.90 -10.38
C ASN A 64 4.61 3.66 -11.19
N PHE A 65 3.58 2.96 -11.68
CA PHE A 65 2.46 3.60 -12.37
C PHE A 65 1.73 4.64 -11.49
N LEU A 66 1.42 4.28 -10.23
CA LEU A 66 0.71 5.17 -9.31
C LEU A 66 1.52 6.43 -8.97
N HIS A 67 2.85 6.29 -8.81
CA HIS A 67 3.75 7.43 -8.63
C HIS A 67 3.77 8.33 -9.87
N ALA A 68 3.96 7.75 -11.06
CA ALA A 68 3.94 8.51 -12.31
C ALA A 68 2.59 9.23 -12.53
N CYS A 69 1.48 8.62 -12.12
CA CYS A 69 0.19 9.29 -12.09
C CYS A 69 0.19 10.48 -11.14
N ASN A 70 0.62 10.32 -9.88
CA ASN A 70 0.63 11.43 -8.93
C ASN A 70 1.54 12.58 -9.37
N ASP A 71 2.74 12.28 -9.87
CA ASP A 71 3.72 13.27 -10.33
C ASP A 71 3.19 14.10 -11.51
N LEU A 72 2.39 13.49 -12.38
CA LEU A 72 1.72 14.18 -13.47
C LEU A 72 0.73 15.23 -12.93
N TYR A 73 0.03 14.97 -11.84
CA TYR A 73 -0.87 15.94 -11.22
C TYR A 73 -0.13 17.03 -10.45
N GLU A 74 0.93 16.68 -9.75
CA GLU A 74 1.75 17.67 -9.04
C GLU A 74 2.42 18.66 -10.01
N SER A 75 2.97 18.14 -11.12
CA SER A 75 3.58 18.98 -12.16
C SER A 75 2.58 19.87 -12.90
N ASN A 76 1.37 19.38 -13.21
CA ASN A 76 0.33 20.20 -13.83
C ASN A 76 -0.21 21.27 -12.86
N ALA A 77 -0.35 20.93 -11.57
CA ALA A 77 -0.77 21.90 -10.55
C ALA A 77 0.27 23.00 -10.32
N ALA A 78 1.56 22.68 -10.38
CA ALA A 78 2.64 23.66 -10.26
C ALA A 78 2.71 24.63 -11.44
N ASN A 79 2.26 24.20 -12.62
CA ASN A 79 2.27 25.01 -13.84
C ASN A 79 1.00 25.86 -14.04
N ASP A 80 0.11 25.92 -13.05
CA ASP A 80 -1.18 26.64 -13.09
C ASP A 80 -2.00 26.33 -14.36
N SER A 81 -1.82 25.12 -14.90
CA SER A 81 -2.54 24.70 -16.09
C SER A 81 -4.00 24.45 -15.72
N ALA A 82 -4.92 25.21 -16.31
CA ALA A 82 -6.36 25.07 -16.10
C ALA A 82 -6.92 23.68 -16.45
N ASP A 83 -6.13 22.84 -17.13
CA ASP A 83 -6.48 21.48 -17.53
C ASP A 83 -5.91 20.43 -16.55
N ILE A 84 -6.37 20.43 -15.30
CA ILE A 84 -6.17 19.27 -14.42
C ILE A 84 -6.92 18.08 -15.05
N PRO A 85 -6.23 17.00 -15.45
CA PRO A 85 -6.89 15.91 -16.16
C PRO A 85 -7.92 15.23 -15.25
N ILE A 86 -9.10 14.91 -15.79
CA ILE A 86 -10.12 14.15 -15.06
C ILE A 86 -10.06 12.70 -15.57
N PHE A 87 -10.04 11.74 -14.66
CA PHE A 87 -10.14 10.33 -15.05
C PHE A 87 -11.57 10.00 -15.48
N SER A 88 -11.69 9.23 -16.56
CA SER A 88 -12.93 8.56 -16.91
C SER A 88 -13.28 7.47 -15.90
N VAL A 89 -14.54 7.06 -15.86
CA VAL A 89 -15.01 5.94 -15.01
C VAL A 89 -14.22 4.66 -15.27
N PHE A 90 -13.82 4.41 -16.52
CA PHE A 90 -13.00 3.27 -16.88
C PHE A 90 -11.60 3.35 -16.23
N GLN A 91 -10.95 4.50 -16.31
CA GLN A 91 -9.64 4.75 -15.72
C GLN A 91 -9.67 4.66 -14.19
N GLU A 92 -10.72 5.15 -13.54
CA GLU A 92 -10.90 4.99 -12.09
C GLU A 92 -11.00 3.52 -11.68
N LYS A 93 -11.71 2.69 -12.47
CA LYS A 93 -11.77 1.25 -12.21
C LYS A 93 -10.39 0.61 -12.35
N GLN A 94 -9.63 0.97 -13.38
CA GLN A 94 -8.27 0.47 -13.56
C GLN A 94 -7.34 0.90 -12.42
N LEU A 95 -7.45 2.14 -11.94
CA LEU A 95 -6.71 2.63 -10.76
C LEU A 95 -7.05 1.84 -9.50
N SER A 96 -8.34 1.60 -9.27
CA SER A 96 -8.81 0.79 -8.15
C SER A 96 -8.24 -0.63 -8.24
N SER A 97 -8.36 -1.30 -9.39
CA SER A 97 -7.79 -2.63 -9.62
C SER A 97 -6.26 -2.67 -9.45
N CYS A 98 -5.56 -1.65 -9.93
CA CYS A 98 -4.11 -1.50 -9.71
C CYS A 98 -3.78 -1.50 -8.22
N LEU A 99 -4.54 -0.75 -7.41
CA LEU A 99 -4.32 -0.68 -5.97
C LEU A 99 -4.74 -1.97 -5.25
N GLN A 100 -5.76 -2.68 -5.74
CA GLN A 100 -6.11 -4.02 -5.27
C GLN A 100 -4.94 -4.99 -5.41
N PHE A 101 -4.21 -4.95 -6.54
CA PHE A 101 -3.02 -5.78 -6.74
C PHE A 101 -1.86 -5.39 -5.84
N VAL A 102 -1.65 -4.09 -5.61
CA VAL A 102 -0.66 -3.61 -4.62
C VAL A 102 -0.97 -4.17 -3.23
N VAL A 103 -2.24 -4.16 -2.84
CA VAL A 103 -2.66 -4.69 -1.55
C VAL A 103 -2.51 -6.22 -1.49
N ALA A 104 -2.98 -6.93 -2.52
CA ALA A 104 -2.97 -8.39 -2.56
C ALA A 104 -1.56 -8.99 -2.60
N TYR A 105 -0.63 -8.39 -3.36
CA TYR A 105 0.73 -8.92 -3.55
C TYR A 105 1.80 -8.20 -2.74
N GLY A 106 1.58 -6.94 -2.38
CA GLY A 106 2.57 -6.13 -1.66
C GLY A 106 2.25 -5.97 -0.17
N VAL A 107 0.99 -5.78 0.21
CA VAL A 107 0.63 -5.54 1.62
C VAL A 107 0.40 -6.86 2.35
N TYR A 108 -0.58 -7.65 1.91
CA TYR A 108 -1.03 -8.83 2.67
C TYR A 108 0.01 -9.90 2.93
N PRO A 109 0.91 -10.23 1.98
CA PRO A 109 1.96 -11.20 2.23
C PRO A 109 2.93 -10.74 3.33
N LEU A 110 3.05 -9.42 3.53
CA LEU A 110 3.94 -8.81 4.51
C LEU A 110 3.26 -8.52 5.87
N LEU A 111 1.93 -8.66 5.96
CA LEU A 111 1.19 -8.49 7.20
C LEU A 111 1.17 -9.79 8.02
N GLU A 112 1.37 -9.67 9.32
CA GLU A 112 1.09 -10.76 10.26
C GLU A 112 -0.40 -11.14 10.25
N THR A 113 -0.68 -12.37 10.66
CA THR A 113 -2.05 -12.85 10.79
C THR A 113 -2.84 -11.99 11.79
N GLY A 114 -3.91 -11.33 11.32
CA GLY A 114 -4.81 -10.52 12.14
C GLY A 114 -4.52 -9.02 12.18
N VAL A 115 -3.56 -8.50 11.38
CA VAL A 115 -3.29 -7.04 11.25
C VAL A 115 -4.26 -6.35 10.30
N SER A 116 -5.15 -7.07 9.62
CA SER A 116 -6.14 -6.49 8.71
C SER A 116 -7.34 -7.44 8.57
N LEU A 117 -8.44 -6.94 8.03
CA LEU A 117 -9.54 -7.79 7.58
C LEU A 117 -9.02 -8.82 6.55
N PRO A 118 -9.47 -10.08 6.56
CA PRO A 118 -9.08 -11.04 5.53
C PRO A 118 -9.42 -10.54 4.11
N LEU A 119 -8.59 -10.85 3.11
CA LEU A 119 -8.85 -10.52 1.69
C LEU A 119 -10.22 -11.04 1.24
N SER A 120 -10.62 -12.21 1.72
CA SER A 120 -11.92 -12.83 1.41
C SER A 120 -13.13 -12.01 1.83
N MET A 121 -12.98 -11.06 2.75
CA MET A 121 -14.04 -10.15 3.17
C MET A 121 -14.09 -8.86 2.35
N ARG A 122 -13.12 -8.62 1.47
CA ARG A 122 -12.92 -7.32 0.79
C ARG A 122 -12.70 -7.40 -0.71
N LEU A 123 -12.24 -8.54 -1.22
CA LEU A 123 -11.88 -8.74 -2.62
C LEU A 123 -12.66 -9.91 -3.23
N GLU A 124 -13.34 -9.63 -4.33
CA GLU A 124 -13.87 -10.65 -5.21
C GLU A 124 -12.72 -11.42 -5.88
N ASN A 125 -12.87 -12.73 -6.06
CA ASN A 125 -11.85 -13.62 -6.63
C ASN A 125 -10.52 -13.66 -5.85
N TYR A 126 -10.51 -13.37 -4.54
CA TYR A 126 -9.29 -13.39 -3.71
C TYR A 126 -8.49 -14.70 -3.81
N GLU A 127 -9.15 -15.82 -4.07
CA GLU A 127 -8.55 -17.16 -4.24
C GLU A 127 -7.59 -17.23 -5.43
N LYS A 128 -7.76 -16.37 -6.43
CA LYS A 128 -6.88 -16.26 -7.60
C LYS A 128 -5.59 -15.49 -7.29
N PHE A 129 -5.52 -14.82 -6.14
CA PHE A 129 -4.47 -13.87 -5.79
C PHE A 129 -3.72 -14.29 -4.50
N ILE A 130 -3.73 -15.58 -4.18
CA ILE A 130 -3.06 -16.12 -2.98
C ILE A 130 -1.55 -16.13 -3.22
N CYS A 131 -0.84 -15.20 -2.58
CA CYS A 131 0.61 -15.22 -2.47
C CYS A 131 1.04 -15.89 -1.15
N PRO A 132 2.13 -16.66 -1.12
CA PRO A 132 2.71 -17.16 0.12
C PRO A 132 2.98 -16.03 1.10
N ARG A 133 2.67 -16.25 2.38
CA ARG A 133 2.98 -15.29 3.44
C ARG A 133 4.49 -15.16 3.60
N LYS A 134 4.96 -13.92 3.63
CA LYS A 134 6.35 -13.50 3.79
C LYS A 134 6.54 -12.74 5.12
N GLU A 135 5.90 -13.21 6.18
CA GLU A 135 5.91 -12.54 7.50
C GLU A 135 7.33 -12.36 8.08
N LYS A 136 8.30 -13.16 7.64
CA LYS A 136 9.71 -13.15 8.07
C LYS A 136 10.67 -12.56 7.03
N ASP A 137 10.16 -11.90 5.99
CA ASP A 137 11.01 -11.25 4.96
C ASP A 137 11.93 -10.21 5.60
N GLU A 138 13.21 -10.23 5.23
CA GLU A 138 14.20 -9.37 5.85
C GLU A 138 14.04 -7.87 5.51
N GLU A 139 13.38 -7.62 4.39
CA GLU A 139 13.10 -6.31 3.82
C GLU A 139 11.63 -5.92 4.03
N ARG A 140 10.89 -6.67 4.86
CA ARG A 140 9.45 -6.49 5.10
C ARG A 140 9.06 -5.03 5.37
N ILE A 141 9.78 -4.34 6.26
CA ILE A 141 9.46 -2.94 6.56
C ILE A 141 9.79 -2.01 5.40
N GLU A 142 10.86 -2.26 4.65
CA GLU A 142 11.23 -1.40 3.52
C GLU A 142 10.22 -1.52 2.39
N LYS A 143 9.79 -2.74 2.09
CA LYS A 143 8.72 -3.02 1.13
C LYS A 143 7.40 -2.39 1.57
N LEU A 144 7.01 -2.55 2.83
CA LEU A 144 5.82 -1.88 3.39
C LEU A 144 5.96 -0.35 3.34
N MET A 145 7.13 0.20 3.64
CA MET A 145 7.37 1.64 3.61
C MET A 145 7.33 2.22 2.19
N LYS A 146 7.79 1.48 1.17
CA LYS A 146 7.58 1.86 -0.24
C LYS A 146 6.08 1.99 -0.54
N ILE A 147 5.27 1.01 -0.13
CA ILE A 147 3.81 1.03 -0.35
C ILE A 147 3.13 2.14 0.46
N ILE A 148 3.48 2.32 1.73
CA ILE A 148 2.95 3.36 2.62
C ILE A 148 3.19 4.74 2.01
N LYS A 149 4.41 5.02 1.53
CA LYS A 149 4.75 6.30 0.90
C LYS A 149 3.90 6.58 -0.34
N CYS A 150 3.68 5.56 -1.18
CA CYS A 150 2.79 5.67 -2.34
C CYS A 150 1.34 5.98 -1.94
N LEU A 151 0.79 5.24 -0.96
CA LEU A 151 -0.57 5.46 -0.47
C LEU A 151 -0.75 6.86 0.15
N LEU A 152 0.26 7.34 0.88
CA LEU A 152 0.26 8.70 1.43
C LEU A 152 0.31 9.76 0.34
N SER A 153 1.17 9.60 -0.67
CA SER A 153 1.23 10.56 -1.79
C SER A 153 -0.08 10.62 -2.56
N LEU A 154 -0.76 9.49 -2.76
CA LEU A 154 -2.09 9.45 -3.36
C LEU A 154 -3.14 10.17 -2.48
N ARG A 155 -3.09 9.97 -1.16
CA ARG A 155 -4.00 10.65 -0.21
C ARG A 155 -3.77 12.17 -0.16
N GLU A 156 -2.53 12.62 -0.31
CA GLU A 156 -2.15 14.04 -0.28
C GLU A 156 -2.15 14.69 -1.68
N SER A 157 -2.46 13.90 -2.72
CA SER A 157 -2.49 14.32 -4.13
C SER A 157 -3.41 15.51 -4.36
N LYS A 158 -3.11 16.35 -5.36
CA LYS A 158 -4.02 17.43 -5.78
C LYS A 158 -5.27 16.92 -6.50
N SER A 159 -5.25 15.68 -7.00
CA SER A 159 -6.40 15.08 -7.67
C SER A 159 -7.37 14.47 -6.65
N PHE A 160 -8.60 15.00 -6.59
CA PHE A 160 -9.66 14.42 -5.75
C PHE A 160 -9.93 12.95 -6.06
N GLN A 161 -9.83 12.55 -7.33
CA GLN A 161 -10.04 11.16 -7.75
C GLN A 161 -8.95 10.23 -7.22
N LEU A 162 -7.69 10.69 -7.14
CA LEU A 162 -6.60 9.93 -6.51
C LEU A 162 -6.74 9.87 -4.99
N GLN A 163 -7.08 10.99 -4.35
CA GLN A 163 -7.36 11.01 -2.90
C GLN A 163 -8.47 10.02 -2.53
N ARG A 164 -9.51 9.92 -3.36
CA ARG A 164 -10.65 9.03 -3.14
C ARG A 164 -10.26 7.54 -3.13
N LEU A 165 -9.18 7.16 -3.81
CA LEU A 165 -8.66 5.78 -3.74
C LEU A 165 -8.24 5.44 -2.30
N VAL A 166 -7.63 6.37 -1.57
CA VAL A 166 -7.17 6.16 -0.19
C VAL A 166 -8.16 6.77 0.81
N SER A 167 -9.45 6.60 0.54
CA SER A 167 -10.55 7.05 1.40
C SER A 167 -11.00 5.99 2.39
N THR A 168 -11.85 6.40 3.34
CA THR A 168 -12.39 5.57 4.44
C THR A 168 -13.23 4.38 3.96
N THR A 169 -13.70 4.39 2.72
CA THR A 169 -14.48 3.30 2.10
C THR A 169 -13.64 2.42 1.18
N SER A 170 -12.35 2.71 1.01
CA SER A 170 -11.47 2.06 0.05
C SER A 170 -10.21 1.53 0.77
N PHE A 171 -9.01 2.02 0.42
CA PHE A 171 -7.74 1.43 0.86
C PHE A 171 -7.14 2.08 2.13
N LEU A 172 -7.89 2.94 2.83
CA LEU A 172 -7.42 3.53 4.09
C LEU A 172 -7.11 2.49 5.17
N GLY A 173 -7.93 1.44 5.26
CA GLY A 173 -7.69 0.35 6.22
C GLY A 173 -6.37 -0.38 5.95
N ASP A 174 -6.00 -0.55 4.68
CA ASP A 174 -4.72 -1.17 4.27
C ASP A 174 -3.53 -0.29 4.61
N LEU A 175 -3.67 1.04 4.42
CA LEU A 175 -2.66 2.01 4.84
C LEU A 175 -2.45 1.95 6.36
N ILE A 176 -3.54 1.96 7.14
CA ILE A 176 -3.50 1.87 8.60
C ILE A 176 -2.86 0.56 9.05
N ALA A 177 -3.26 -0.58 8.46
CA ALA A 177 -2.69 -1.88 8.75
C ALA A 177 -1.19 -1.94 8.46
N SER A 178 -0.76 -1.41 7.31
CA SER A 178 0.65 -1.35 6.92
C SER A 178 1.46 -0.47 7.89
N LEU A 179 0.94 0.73 8.20
CA LEU A 179 1.56 1.63 9.19
C LEU A 179 1.65 0.97 10.57
N PHE A 180 0.61 0.25 11.00
CA PHE A 180 0.60 -0.44 12.28
C PHE A 180 1.64 -1.57 12.32
N GLN A 181 1.70 -2.41 11.28
CA GLN A 181 2.71 -3.46 11.14
C GLN A 181 4.13 -2.87 11.16
N SER A 182 4.38 -1.79 10.45
CA SER A 182 5.70 -1.12 10.43
C SER A 182 6.02 -0.46 11.78
N ALA A 183 5.04 0.13 12.46
CA ALA A 183 5.22 0.84 13.73
C ALA A 183 5.41 -0.10 14.93
N PHE A 184 4.80 -1.29 14.91
CA PHE A 184 4.70 -2.15 16.10
C PHE A 184 4.97 -3.62 15.83
N GLY A 185 4.97 -4.09 14.59
CA GLY A 185 5.14 -5.51 14.27
C GLY A 185 6.59 -5.99 14.23
N MET A 186 7.58 -5.12 14.50
CA MET A 186 9.00 -5.45 14.31
C MET A 186 9.71 -6.03 15.54
N ASP A 187 9.13 -6.01 16.74
CA ASP A 187 9.87 -6.40 17.95
C ASP A 187 10.37 -7.84 17.94
N SER A 188 9.61 -8.77 17.37
CA SER A 188 10.02 -10.18 17.23
C SER A 188 11.17 -10.32 16.25
N TYR A 189 11.08 -9.61 15.12
CA TYR A 189 12.05 -9.62 14.02
C TYR A 189 13.40 -8.97 14.40
N LEU A 190 13.38 -7.85 15.12
CA LEU A 190 14.60 -7.19 15.62
C LEU A 190 15.30 -8.01 16.72
N ARG A 191 14.58 -8.88 17.42
CA ARG A 191 15.14 -9.75 18.46
C ARG A 191 15.65 -11.08 17.93
N SER A 192 15.16 -11.54 16.78
CA SER A 192 15.49 -12.86 16.23
C SER A 192 16.67 -12.87 15.28
N ASN A 193 17.09 -11.71 14.78
CA ASN A 193 18.09 -11.60 13.72
C ASN A 193 19.29 -10.76 14.19
N ASP A 194 20.49 -11.26 13.89
CA ASP A 194 21.76 -10.59 14.20
C ASP A 194 22.04 -9.47 13.19
N PHE A 195 21.31 -8.36 13.30
CA PHE A 195 21.53 -7.19 12.45
C PHE A 195 22.74 -6.37 12.88
N THR A 196 23.39 -5.74 11.89
CA THR A 196 24.38 -4.70 12.16
C THR A 196 23.74 -3.50 12.84
N SER A 197 24.51 -2.77 13.64
CA SER A 197 24.01 -1.57 14.35
C SER A 197 23.44 -0.51 13.38
N GLU A 198 23.98 -0.41 12.17
CA GLU A 198 23.51 0.51 11.14
C GLU A 198 22.12 0.10 10.61
N ARG A 199 21.94 -1.20 10.33
CA ARG A 199 20.65 -1.76 9.90
C ARG A 199 19.58 -1.59 10.98
N VAL A 200 19.92 -1.82 12.25
CA VAL A 200 18.98 -1.56 13.36
C VAL A 200 18.58 -0.08 13.40
N SER A 201 19.53 0.83 13.21
CA SER A 201 19.26 2.27 13.20
C SER A 201 18.30 2.69 12.08
N SER A 202 18.51 2.17 10.85
CA SER A 202 17.63 2.47 9.71
C SER A 202 16.22 1.92 9.91
N LEU A 203 16.08 0.68 10.40
CA LEU A 203 14.78 0.08 10.72
C LEU A 203 14.06 0.86 11.82
N MET A 204 14.79 1.31 12.85
CA MET A 204 14.24 2.16 13.92
C MET A 204 13.77 3.52 13.40
N ALA A 205 14.40 4.07 12.36
CA ALA A 205 13.93 5.29 11.71
C ALA A 205 12.56 5.07 11.05
N TYR A 206 12.38 3.97 10.31
CA TYR A 206 11.09 3.62 9.71
C TYR A 206 10.00 3.37 10.75
N ILE A 207 10.33 2.71 11.87
CA ILE A 207 9.40 2.49 12.98
C ILE A 207 8.88 3.82 13.53
N ARG A 208 9.80 4.76 13.85
CA ARG A 208 9.44 6.08 14.39
C ARG A 208 8.65 6.91 13.39
N GLU A 209 9.03 6.88 12.12
CA GLU A 209 8.31 7.54 11.03
C GLU A 209 6.88 7.00 10.92
N SER A 210 6.73 5.68 10.90
CA SER A 210 5.43 5.00 10.83
C SER A 210 4.53 5.37 12.02
N GLN A 211 5.07 5.40 13.24
CA GLN A 211 4.35 5.82 14.44
C GLN A 211 3.84 7.26 14.33
N LYS A 212 4.70 8.19 13.86
CA LYS A 212 4.33 9.60 13.69
C LYS A 212 3.22 9.76 12.65
N ILE A 213 3.34 9.08 11.51
CA ILE A 213 2.35 9.15 10.43
C ILE A 213 1.03 8.54 10.90
N LEU A 214 1.06 7.35 11.51
CA LEU A 214 -0.13 6.68 12.03
C LEU A 214 -0.86 7.56 13.04
N TRP A 215 -0.13 8.18 13.96
CA TRP A 215 -0.68 9.10 14.95
C TRP A 215 -1.40 10.27 14.27
N LYS A 216 -0.71 10.97 13.36
CA LYS A 216 -1.28 12.09 12.58
C LYS A 216 -2.57 11.65 11.86
N LEU A 217 -2.52 10.51 11.18
CA LEU A 217 -3.65 9.98 10.42
C LEU A 217 -4.86 9.69 11.33
N LEU A 218 -4.65 9.05 12.48
CA LEU A 218 -5.74 8.73 13.42
C LEU A 218 -6.36 9.98 14.05
N LEU A 219 -5.57 11.04 14.27
CA LEU A 219 -6.09 12.32 14.77
C LEU A 219 -6.97 13.05 13.75
N GLU A 220 -6.64 12.93 12.45
CA GLU A 220 -7.40 13.56 11.37
C GLU A 220 -8.72 12.84 11.07
N LEU A 221 -8.84 11.56 11.43
CA LEU A 221 -10.02 10.77 11.13
C LEU A 221 -11.17 11.04 12.11
N PRO A 222 -12.43 11.00 11.63
CA PRO A 222 -13.58 10.99 12.53
C PRO A 222 -13.46 9.85 13.55
N ARG A 223 -13.72 10.15 14.82
CA ARG A 223 -13.49 9.21 15.95
C ARG A 223 -14.09 7.82 15.72
N HIS A 224 -15.30 7.75 15.17
CA HIS A 224 -15.97 6.48 14.92
C HIS A 224 -15.24 5.63 13.85
N ILE A 225 -14.64 6.28 12.85
CA ILE A 225 -13.84 5.62 11.80
C ILE A 225 -12.51 5.17 12.40
N ALA A 226 -11.80 6.05 13.11
CA ALA A 226 -10.55 5.69 13.77
C ALA A 226 -10.74 4.49 14.71
N MET A 227 -11.82 4.49 15.51
CA MET A 227 -12.14 3.38 16.41
C MET A 227 -12.46 2.09 15.65
N LYS A 228 -13.26 2.15 14.58
CA LYS A 228 -13.57 0.98 13.74
C LYS A 228 -12.28 0.35 13.19
N GLU A 229 -11.40 1.15 12.61
CA GLU A 229 -10.14 0.66 12.05
C GLU A 229 -9.23 0.08 13.15
N LEU A 230 -9.12 0.75 14.30
CA LEU A 230 -8.34 0.22 15.44
C LEU A 230 -8.92 -1.10 15.99
N MET A 231 -10.24 -1.27 16.01
CA MET A 231 -10.88 -2.53 16.41
C MET A 231 -10.60 -3.66 15.43
N ILE A 232 -10.58 -3.38 14.13
CA ILE A 232 -10.18 -4.35 13.10
C ILE A 232 -8.75 -4.85 13.37
N LEU A 233 -7.84 -3.95 13.74
CA LEU A 233 -6.44 -4.29 14.05
C LEU A 233 -6.28 -5.15 15.31
N GLN A 234 -7.23 -5.13 16.26
CA GLN A 234 -7.15 -5.93 17.49
C GLN A 234 -7.35 -7.44 17.30
N GLY A 235 -7.64 -7.90 16.08
CA GLY A 235 -7.86 -9.30 15.76
C GLY A 235 -6.63 -10.20 15.84
N GLY A 236 -5.41 -9.65 15.76
CA GLY A 236 -4.16 -10.40 15.88
C GLY A 236 -3.69 -10.59 17.33
N THR A 237 -3.27 -11.80 17.72
CA THR A 237 -2.94 -12.14 19.13
C THR A 237 -1.78 -11.35 19.72
N GLN A 238 -0.72 -11.07 18.95
CA GLN A 238 0.41 -10.22 19.40
C GLN A 238 0.12 -8.72 19.27
N ILE A 239 -0.70 -8.37 18.28
CA ILE A 239 -1.06 -6.98 17.96
C ILE A 239 -2.05 -6.43 18.97
N ARG A 240 -2.97 -7.26 19.46
CA ARG A 240 -3.93 -6.90 20.50
C ARG A 240 -3.25 -6.28 21.72
N VAL A 241 -2.10 -6.80 22.16
CA VAL A 241 -1.33 -6.27 23.30
C VAL A 241 -0.75 -4.88 22.98
N LYS A 242 -0.21 -4.69 21.77
CA LYS A 242 0.40 -3.41 21.36
C LYS A 242 -0.62 -2.35 21.01
N VAL A 243 -1.75 -2.73 20.40
CA VAL A 243 -2.91 -1.86 20.24
C VAL A 243 -3.42 -1.46 21.62
N SER A 244 -3.61 -2.39 22.56
CA SER A 244 -4.00 -2.03 23.93
C SER A 244 -3.01 -1.12 24.62
N LEU A 245 -1.70 -1.24 24.40
CA LEU A 245 -0.69 -0.30 24.93
C LEU A 245 -0.73 1.06 24.23
N PHE A 246 -0.80 1.08 22.89
CA PHE A 246 -0.93 2.31 22.10
C PHE A 246 -2.20 3.08 22.48
N LEU A 247 -3.29 2.34 22.68
CA LEU A 247 -4.55 2.86 23.19
C LEU A 247 -4.38 3.29 24.65
N ASN A 248 -3.89 2.46 25.58
CA ASN A 248 -3.78 2.85 26.99
C ASN A 248 -2.81 4.01 27.25
N CYS A 249 -1.75 4.19 26.46
CA CYS A 249 -0.85 5.33 26.60
C CYS A 249 -1.43 6.63 26.04
N ASN A 250 -2.42 6.57 25.12
CA ASN A 250 -2.85 7.73 24.35
C ASN A 250 -4.37 8.00 24.33
N ILE A 251 -5.20 7.03 24.73
CA ILE A 251 -6.66 7.11 24.82
C ILE A 251 -7.14 7.78 26.11
N TYR A 252 -6.34 7.87 27.17
CA TYR A 252 -6.76 8.62 28.35
C TYR A 252 -7.10 10.10 28.03
N ASN A 253 -6.61 10.64 26.90
CA ASN A 253 -7.02 11.95 26.36
C ASN A 253 -8.15 11.90 25.32
N TYR A 254 -8.53 10.72 24.80
CA TYR A 254 -9.56 10.58 23.76
C TYR A 254 -10.88 9.97 24.28
N CYS A 255 -10.88 9.15 25.33
CA CYS A 255 -12.08 8.45 25.80
C CYS A 255 -12.78 9.09 27.01
N PHE A 256 -12.15 10.00 27.75
CA PHE A 256 -12.78 10.73 28.85
C PHE A 256 -12.41 12.21 28.78
N PRO A 257 -13.33 13.12 28.40
CA PRO A 257 -13.25 14.45 28.97
C PRO A 257 -13.53 14.29 30.46
N LEU A 258 -12.59 14.71 31.30
CA LEU A 258 -12.83 14.97 32.71
C LEU A 258 -14.10 15.83 32.82
N PHE A 259 -15.17 15.25 33.39
CA PHE A 259 -16.18 15.99 34.13
C PHE A 259 -15.84 15.90 35.61
#